data_AF-A0A259RJL7-F1
#
_entry.id   AF-A0A259RJL7-F1
#
_cell.length_a   1.000
_cell.length_b   1.000
_cell.length_c   1.000
_cell.angle_alpha   90.00
_cell.angle_beta   90.00
_cell.angle_gamma   90.00
#
_symmetry.space_group_name_H-M   'P 1'
#
loop_
_entity.id
_entity.type
_entity.pdbx_description
1 polymer ?
#
loop_
_entity_poly.entity_id
_entity_poly.type
_entity_poly.pdbx_seq_one_letter_code
_entity_poly.pdbx_strand_id
1 'polypeptide(L)' 'RNQAVRIPREFEFDADEVVMRREENRIVIEPIHRQGLLATLATLSALEETMPDVDGDLLPLDEIDL' A
#
# COMPACT_ATOMS: atom_id res chain seq x y z
N ARG A 1 3.14 7.50 -32.45
CA ARG A 1 3.48 8.90 -32.07
C ARG A 1 3.29 9.01 -30.58
N ASN A 2 4.32 9.41 -29.84
CA ASN A 2 4.24 9.54 -28.39
C ASN A 2 3.88 10.99 -28.03
N GLN A 3 3.02 11.17 -27.04
CA GLN A 3 2.73 12.45 -26.42
C GLN A 3 3.39 12.47 -25.04
N ALA A 4 3.89 13.63 -24.64
CA ALA A 4 4.55 13.81 -23.35
C ALA A 4 4.04 15.08 -22.68
N VAL A 5 3.85 15.03 -21.37
CA VAL A 5 3.50 16.17 -20.52
C VAL A 5 4.64 16.37 -19.54
N ARG A 6 5.08 17.62 -19.36
CA ARG A 6 6.11 17.96 -18.38
C ARG A 6 5.44 18.11 -17.00
N ILE A 7 5.93 17.37 -16.01
CA ILE A 7 5.47 17.47 -14.63
C ILE A 7 6.23 18.64 -13.96
N PRO A 8 5.54 19.67 -13.44
CA PRO A 8 6.17 20.74 -12.67
C PRO A 8 6.80 20.21 -11.37
N ARG A 9 7.79 20.94 -10.84
CA ARG A 9 8.59 20.49 -9.68
C ARG A 9 7.73 20.25 -8.44
N GLU A 10 6.70 21.05 -8.25
CA GLU A 10 5.74 20.93 -7.15
C GLU A 10 4.87 19.65 -7.22
N PHE A 11 4.85 18.95 -8.36
CA PHE A 11 4.11 17.71 -8.58
C PHE A 11 5.04 16.51 -8.88
N GLU A 12 6.35 16.65 -8.66
CA GLU A 12 7.29 15.54 -8.85
C GLU A 12 6.98 14.40 -7.87
N PHE A 13 7.04 13.16 -8.38
CA PHE A 13 6.92 11.97 -7.56
C PHE A 13 8.31 11.56 -7.05
N ASP A 14 8.36 11.07 -5.82
CA ASP A 14 9.52 10.33 -5.29
C ASP A 14 9.47 8.86 -5.77
N ALA A 15 9.35 8.66 -7.08
CA ALA A 15 9.29 7.36 -7.73
C ALA A 15 9.72 7.45 -9.21
N ASP A 16 10.43 6.42 -9.69
CA ASP A 16 10.85 6.33 -11.10
C ASP A 16 9.74 5.79 -12.02
N GLU A 17 8.73 5.14 -11.45
CA GLU A 17 7.65 4.45 -12.15
C GLU A 17 6.29 4.94 -11.67
N VAL A 18 5.34 5.01 -12.61
CA VAL A 18 3.96 5.45 -12.35
C VAL A 18 2.97 4.55 -13.06
N VAL A 19 1.80 4.37 -12.47
CA VAL A 19 0.62 3.83 -13.14
C VAL A 19 -0.20 4.98 -13.70
N MET A 20 -0.63 4.85 -14.95
CA MET A 20 -1.51 5.83 -15.61
C MET A 20 -2.86 5.18 -15.89
N ARG A 21 -3.95 5.84 -15.51
CA ARG A 21 -5.32 5.43 -15.85
C ARG A 21 -6.12 6.60 -16.40
N ARG A 22 -7.01 6.31 -17.35
CA ARG A 22 -7.91 7.31 -17.94
C ARG A 22 -9.25 7.24 -17.20
N GLU A 23 -9.69 8.37 -16.66
CA GLU A 23 -11.01 8.53 -16.05
C GLU A 23 -11.77 9.62 -16.80
N GLU A 24 -12.81 9.25 -17.55
CA GLU A 24 -13.57 10.18 -18.38
C GLU A 24 -12.65 11.02 -19.29
N ASN A 25 -12.48 12.31 -18.97
CA ASN A 25 -11.68 13.30 -19.69
C ASN A 25 -10.36 13.66 -18.97
N ARG A 26 -9.93 12.89 -17.96
CA ARG A 26 -8.68 13.12 -17.21
C ARG A 26 -7.77 11.90 -17.24
N ILE A 27 -6.47 12.13 -17.12
CA ILE A 27 -5.46 11.09 -16.88
C ILE A 27 -5.06 11.21 -15.41
N VAL A 28 -5.22 10.13 -14.66
CA VAL A 28 -4.74 10.00 -13.28
C VAL A 28 -3.41 9.29 -13.33
N ILE A 29 -2.41 9.85 -12.64
CA ILE A 29 -1.05 9.34 -12.58
C ILE A 29 -0.73 9.10 -11.11
N GLU A 30 -0.39 7.87 -10.75
CA GLU A 30 -0.12 7.43 -9.38
C GLU A 30 1.29 6.82 -9.31
N PRO A 31 2.16 7.20 -8.36
CA PRO A 31 3.50 6.65 -8.25
C PRO A 31 3.46 5.19 -7.79
N ILE A 32 4.38 4.39 -8.31
CA ILE A 32 4.62 3.03 -7.80
C ILE A 32 5.63 3.13 -6.67
N HIS A 33 5.16 3.04 -5.44
CA HIS A 33 6.04 2.94 -4.28
C HIS A 33 6.71 1.56 -4.24
N ARG A 34 8.02 1.52 -4.50
CA ARG A 34 8.81 0.27 -4.44
C ARG A 34 8.88 -0.33 -3.04
N GLN A 35 8.60 0.45 -2.00
CA GLN A 35 8.54 -0.02 -0.60
C GLN A 35 7.13 0.12 -0.03
N GLY A 36 6.20 -0.67 -0.56
CA GLY A 36 4.88 -0.84 0.05
C GLY A 36 4.93 -1.76 1.27
N LEU A 37 3.85 -1.83 2.04
CA LEU A 37 3.72 -2.73 3.20
C LEU A 37 4.18 -4.16 2.88
N LEU A 38 3.87 -4.68 1.70
CA LEU A 38 4.31 -6.01 1.26
C LEU A 38 5.84 -6.13 1.16
N ALA A 39 6.51 -5.13 0.60
CA ALA A 39 7.97 -5.13 0.50
C ALA A 39 8.61 -5.05 1.89
N THR A 40 8.05 -4.25 2.79
CA THR A 40 8.49 -4.16 4.19
C THR A 40 8.25 -5.46 4.94
N LEU A 41 7.10 -6.11 4.79
CA LEU A 41 6.83 -7.40 5.43
C LEU A 41 7.77 -8.49 4.91
N ALA A 42 8.14 -8.45 3.63
CA ALA A 42 9.09 -9.38 3.03
C ALA A 42 10.53 -9.21 3.57
N THR A 43 10.89 -8.08 4.18
CA THR A 43 12.20 -7.90 4.82
C THR A 43 12.24 -8.38 6.27
N LEU A 44 11.09 -8.71 6.87
CA LEU A 44 11.04 -9.19 8.25
C LEU A 44 11.47 -10.67 8.31
N SER A 45 12.38 -10.97 9.23
CA SER A 45 12.73 -12.35 9.58
C SER A 45 11.62 -12.99 10.41
N ALA A 46 11.48 -14.32 10.29
CA ALA A 46 10.63 -15.07 11.22
C ALA A 46 11.11 -14.88 12.66
N LEU A 47 10.17 -14.72 13.58
CA LEU A 47 10.45 -14.72 15.01
C LEU A 47 10.51 -16.17 15.49
N GLU A 48 11.52 -16.51 16.30
CA GLU A 48 11.62 -17.81 16.98
C GLU A 48 10.79 -17.86 18.28
N GLU A 49 10.13 -16.75 18.62
CA GLU A 49 9.33 -16.60 19.82
C GLU A 49 7.93 -17.18 19.63
N THR A 50 7.51 -18.01 20.59
CA THR A 50 6.10 -18.39 20.69
C THR A 50 5.31 -17.19 21.16
N MET A 51 4.29 -16.80 20.39
CA MET A 51 3.35 -15.76 20.81
C MET A 51 2.66 -16.19 22.11
N PRO A 52 2.58 -15.32 23.13
CA PRO A 52 1.82 -15.62 24.34
C PRO A 52 0.34 -15.77 24.00
N ASP A 53 -0.40 -16.48 24.85
CA ASP A 53 -1.86 -16.46 24.79
C ASP A 53 -2.34 -15.07 25.23
N VAL A 54 -2.73 -14.25 24.25
CA VAL A 54 -3.27 -12.90 24.47
C VAL A 54 -4.79 -12.92 24.67
N ASP A 55 -5.42 -14.08 24.46
CA ASP A 55 -6.87 -14.24 24.50
C ASP A 55 -7.37 -14.63 25.90
N GLY A 56 -6.47 -15.00 26.82
CA GLY A 56 -6.81 -15.53 28.15
C GLY A 56 -7.72 -14.64 29.02
N ASP A 57 -7.68 -13.32 28.81
CA ASP A 57 -8.48 -12.34 29.54
C ASP A 57 -9.54 -11.64 28.65
N LEU A 58 -9.69 -12.07 27.39
CA LEU A 58 -10.65 -11.44 26.48
C LEU A 58 -12.08 -11.77 26.89
N LEU A 59 -12.95 -10.77 26.74
CA LEU A 59 -14.38 -10.98 26.83
C LEU A 59 -14.85 -11.86 25.66
N PRO A 60 -15.97 -12.60 25.83
CA PRO A 60 -16.58 -13.33 24.74
C PRO A 60 -16.84 -12.42 23.53
N LEU A 61 -16.76 -12.99 22.32
CA LEU A 61 -17.15 -12.28 21.11
C LEU A 61 -18.61 -11.84 21.19
N ASP A 62 -18.90 -10.67 20.62
CA ASP A 62 -20.27 -10.22 20.45
C ASP A 62 -21.06 -11.22 19.59
N GLU A 63 -22.35 -11.41 19.89
CA GLU A 63 -23.24 -12.16 19.01
C GLU A 63 -23.36 -11.45 17.67
N ILE A 64 -23.11 -12.19 16.58
CA ILE A 64 -23.20 -11.67 15.22
C ILE A 64 -24.63 -11.89 14.73
N ASP A 65 -25.33 -10.81 14.38
CA ASP A 65 -26.62 -10.88 13.69
C ASP A 65 -26.34 -10.93 12.17
N LEU A 66 -26.68 -12.05 11.52
CA LEU A 66 -26.39 -12.35 10.11
C LEU A 66 -27.61 -12.17 9.21
#